data_AF-A0A3D3CI46-F1
#
_entry.id   AF-A0A3D3CI46-F1
#
_cell.length_a   1.000
_cell.length_b   1.000
_cell.length_c   1.000
_cell.angle_alpha   90.00
_cell.angle_beta   90.00
_cell.angle_gamma   90.00
#
_symmetry.space_group_name_H-M   'P 1'
#
loop_
_entity.id
_entity.type
_entity.pdbx_description
1 polymer ?
#
loop_
_entity_poly.entity_id
_entity_poly.type
_entity_poly.pdbx_seq_one_letter_code
_entity_poly.pdbx_strand_id
1 'polypeptide(L)'
;EEDKVKEIVAKYPWYFPYPIPAGTYSNQPEDVQTIALANILFTDARQDEELIYMLTKAIYEYHDDLVMGHKATAYTVLDNAFKGMTIPLHAGSIRYFTEKGLTVPENLIAK
;
A
#
# COMPACT_ATOMS: atom_id res chain seq x y z
N GLU A 1 -7.46 -16.09 -19.23
CA GLU A 1 -6.69 -14.86 -18.97
C GLU A 1 -5.93 -14.87 -17.64
N GLU A 2 -6.34 -15.66 -16.64
CA GLU A 2 -5.57 -15.88 -15.41
C GLU A 2 -4.09 -16.25 -15.64
N ASP A 3 -3.79 -17.03 -16.69
CA ASP A 3 -2.42 -17.41 -17.00
C ASP A 3 -1.53 -16.19 -17.34
N LYS A 4 -2.09 -15.16 -17.98
CA LYS A 4 -1.37 -13.90 -18.24
C LYS A 4 -1.16 -13.09 -16.97
N VAL A 5 -2.13 -13.08 -16.06
CA VAL A 5 -1.98 -12.43 -14.74
C VAL A 5 -0.84 -13.09 -13.96
N LYS A 6 -0.78 -14.43 -13.94
CA LYS A 6 0.30 -15.18 -13.31
C LYS A 6 1.65 -14.89 -13.95
N GLU A 7 1.73 -14.83 -15.27
CA GLU A 7 2.96 -14.49 -16.01
C GLU A 7 3.47 -13.09 -15.64
N ILE A 8 2.58 -12.09 -15.62
CA ILE A 8 2.93 -10.70 -15.29
C ILE A 8 3.41 -10.60 -13.84
N VAL A 9 2.69 -11.19 -12.89
CA VAL A 9 3.04 -11.15 -11.47
C VAL A 9 4.36 -11.88 -11.21
N ALA A 10 4.62 -12.99 -11.90
CA ALA A 10 5.90 -13.70 -11.81
C ALA A 10 7.07 -12.86 -12.35
N LYS A 11 6.84 -12.09 -13.42
CA LYS A 11 7.87 -11.23 -14.03
C LYS A 11 8.09 -9.93 -13.26
N TYR A 12 7.05 -9.40 -12.63
CA TYR A 12 7.02 -8.08 -12.00
C TYR A 12 6.37 -8.19 -10.61
N PRO A 13 7.16 -8.50 -9.56
CA PRO A 13 6.65 -8.91 -8.24
C PRO A 13 5.99 -7.77 -7.42
N TRP A 14 5.89 -6.57 -7.98
CA TRP A 14 5.15 -5.44 -7.42
C TRP A 14 3.69 -5.38 -7.87
N TYR A 15 3.30 -6.17 -8.88
CA TYR A 15 1.88 -6.40 -9.20
C TYR A 15 1.31 -7.53 -8.37
N PHE A 16 0.02 -7.46 -8.06
CA PHE A 16 -0.73 -8.57 -7.47
C PHE A 16 -2.06 -8.81 -8.22
N PRO A 17 -2.55 -10.05 -8.29
CA PRO A 17 -3.86 -10.33 -8.84
C PRO A 17 -4.94 -9.58 -8.06
N TYR A 18 -5.89 -8.99 -8.77
CA TYR A 18 -7.01 -8.28 -8.16
C TYR A 18 -8.27 -8.43 -9.00
N PRO A 19 -9.35 -9.00 -8.44
CA PRO A 19 -10.65 -8.98 -9.09
C PRO A 19 -11.31 -7.62 -8.89
N ILE A 20 -11.77 -7.01 -9.98
CA ILE A 20 -12.74 -5.91 -9.91
C ILE A 20 -14.12 -6.57 -9.78
N PRO A 21 -14.81 -6.48 -8.62
CA PRO A 21 -16.07 -7.17 -8.40
C PRO A 21 -17.15 -6.72 -9.39
N ALA A 22 -18.07 -7.61 -9.74
CA ALA A 22 -19.26 -7.31 -10.51
C ALA A 22 -20.02 -6.10 -9.92
N GLY A 23 -20.49 -5.22 -10.80
CA GLY A 23 -21.23 -4.02 -10.40
C GLY A 23 -20.35 -2.88 -9.86
N THR A 24 -19.02 -2.99 -9.96
CA THR A 24 -18.14 -1.84 -9.67
C THR A 24 -18.42 -0.70 -10.63
N TYR A 25 -18.73 -1.01 -11.90
CA TYR A 25 -19.19 -0.06 -12.90
C TYR A 25 -20.57 -0.46 -13.44
N SER A 26 -21.42 0.51 -13.79
CA SER A 26 -22.81 0.27 -14.19
C SER A 26 -22.98 -0.70 -15.37
N ASN A 27 -21.96 -0.81 -16.22
CA ASN A 27 -21.98 -1.69 -17.41
C ASN A 27 -21.03 -2.90 -17.27
N GLN A 28 -20.67 -3.29 -16.05
CA GLN A 28 -19.79 -4.42 -15.77
C GLN A 28 -20.52 -5.43 -14.86
N PRO A 29 -21.27 -6.39 -15.44
CA PRO A 29 -22.11 -7.33 -14.68
C PRO A 29 -21.35 -8.53 -14.10
N GLU A 30 -20.12 -8.78 -14.53
CA GLU A 30 -19.31 -9.93 -14.14
C GLU A 30 -17.97 -9.45 -13.57
N ASP A 31 -17.41 -10.17 -12.59
CA ASP A 31 -16.06 -9.90 -12.07
C ASP A 31 -15.04 -9.80 -13.21
N VAL A 32 -14.16 -8.80 -13.15
CA VAL A 32 -13.06 -8.65 -14.11
C VAL A 32 -11.75 -8.96 -13.40
N GLN A 33 -11.09 -10.04 -13.83
CA GLN A 33 -9.78 -10.41 -13.32
C GLN A 33 -8.70 -9.51 -13.93
N THR A 34 -7.91 -8.87 -13.08
CA THR A 34 -6.82 -7.99 -13.52
C THR A 34 -5.66 -8.03 -12.53
N ILE A 35 -4.69 -7.14 -12.75
CA ILE A 35 -3.58 -6.86 -11.84
C ILE A 35 -3.80 -5.50 -11.16
N ALA A 36 -3.27 -5.36 -9.96
CA ALA A 36 -3.22 -4.11 -9.23
C ALA A 36 -1.79 -3.82 -8.75
N LEU A 37 -1.56 -2.56 -8.38
CA LEU A 37 -0.34 -2.04 -7.78
C LEU A 37 -0.70 -1.45 -6.40
N ALA A 38 0.25 -1.47 -5.48
CA ALA A 38 0.11 -0.78 -4.22
C ALA A 38 0.09 0.74 -4.46
N ASN A 39 -0.83 1.45 -3.81
CA ASN A 39 -0.77 2.90 -3.74
C ASN A 39 0.27 3.30 -2.69
N ILE A 40 1.20 4.17 -3.06
CA ILE A 40 2.33 4.57 -2.22
C ILE A 40 2.39 6.09 -2.16
N LEU A 41 2.52 6.63 -0.94
CA LEU A 41 2.84 8.04 -0.71
C LEU A 41 4.35 8.21 -0.57
N PHE A 42 4.93 9.03 -1.45
CA PHE A 42 6.37 9.30 -1.47
C PHE A 42 6.71 10.62 -0.80
N THR A 43 7.92 10.69 -0.26
CA THR A 43 8.50 11.92 0.28
C THR A 43 10.01 11.94 0.04
N ASP A 44 10.64 13.11 0.21
CA ASP A 44 12.10 13.23 0.14
C ASP A 44 12.74 12.64 1.41
N ALA A 45 13.87 11.94 1.25
CA ALA A 45 14.57 11.31 2.36
C ALA A 45 15.15 12.30 3.39
N ARG A 46 15.23 13.60 3.04
CA ARG A 46 15.72 14.68 3.91
C ARG A 46 14.61 15.37 4.70
N GLN A 47 13.36 14.93 4.57
CA GLN A 47 12.29 15.47 5.39
C GLN A 47 12.54 15.20 6.87
N ASP A 48 11.98 16.06 7.72
CA ASP A 48 12.10 15.91 9.16
C ASP A 48 11.49 14.58 9.63
N GLU A 49 12.22 13.86 10.50
CA GLU A 49 11.79 12.55 10.99
C GLU A 49 10.47 12.64 11.74
N GLU A 50 10.32 13.65 12.60
CA GLU A 50 9.14 13.83 13.43
C GLU A 50 7.92 14.16 12.57
N LEU A 51 8.08 15.03 11.56
CA LEU A 51 7.04 15.32 10.60
C LEU A 51 6.52 14.04 9.92
N ILE A 52 7.43 13.19 9.43
CA ILE A 52 7.02 11.97 8.73
C ILE A 52 6.44 10.93 9.68
N TYR A 53 6.94 10.82 10.91
CA TYR A 53 6.33 9.99 11.94
C TYR A 53 4.89 10.44 12.22
N MET A 54 4.68 11.72 12.46
CA MET A 54 3.35 12.28 12.76
C MET A 54 2.40 12.12 11.58
N LEU A 55 2.87 12.30 10.35
CA LEU A 55 2.08 12.06 9.14
C LEU A 55 1.68 10.57 9.02
N THR A 56 2.65 9.66 9.19
CA THR A 56 2.39 8.21 9.12
C THR A 56 1.38 7.82 10.19
N LYS A 57 1.58 8.29 11.42
CA LYS A 57 0.66 8.07 12.54
C LYS A 57 -0.74 8.58 12.22
N ALA A 58 -0.86 9.80 11.71
CA ALA A 58 -2.16 10.37 11.38
C ALA A 58 -2.92 9.54 10.34
N ILE A 59 -2.22 9.05 9.29
CA ILE A 59 -2.82 8.22 8.24
C ILE A 59 -3.46 6.94 8.80
N TYR A 60 -2.78 6.26 9.72
CA TYR A 60 -3.23 4.98 10.25
C TYR A 60 -4.13 5.10 11.49
N GLU A 61 -3.98 6.14 12.31
CA GLU A 61 -4.79 6.33 13.51
C GLU A 61 -6.10 7.11 13.25
N TYR A 62 -6.14 7.94 12.20
CA TYR A 62 -7.37 8.59 11.70
C TYR A 62 -7.84 7.95 10.39
N HIS A 63 -7.73 6.63 10.29
CA HIS A 63 -8.03 5.88 9.06
C HIS A 63 -9.46 6.10 8.56
N ASP A 64 -10.44 6.20 9.46
CA ASP A 64 -11.84 6.44 9.09
C ASP A 64 -12.05 7.76 8.33
N ASP A 65 -11.34 8.82 8.72
CA ASP A 65 -11.37 10.11 8.00
C ASP A 65 -10.78 9.97 6.59
N LEU A 66 -9.71 9.18 6.45
CA LEU A 66 -9.08 8.89 5.17
C LEU A 66 -10.00 8.06 4.26
N VAL A 67 -10.72 7.08 4.81
CA VAL A 67 -11.71 6.26 4.08
C VAL A 67 -12.90 7.09 3.63
N MET A 68 -13.37 8.01 4.47
CA MET A 68 -14.42 8.96 4.13
C MET A 68 -14.00 9.88 2.98
N GLY A 69 -12.73 10.31 2.96
CA GLY A 69 -12.17 11.10 1.87
C GLY A 69 -12.08 10.32 0.54
N HIS A 70 -11.70 9.05 0.58
CA HIS A 70 -11.61 8.20 -0.61
C HIS A 70 -11.69 6.71 -0.29
N LYS A 71 -12.75 6.01 -0.73
CA LYS A 71 -13.01 4.60 -0.38
C LYS A 71 -11.85 3.61 -0.61
N ALA A 72 -11.02 3.83 -1.63
CA ALA A 72 -9.88 2.94 -1.90
C ALA A 72 -8.82 2.90 -0.78
N THR A 73 -8.80 3.91 0.10
CA THR A 73 -7.88 3.93 1.24
C THR A 73 -8.30 2.97 2.36
N ALA A 74 -9.46 2.30 2.24
CA ALA A 74 -9.85 1.22 3.15
C ALA A 74 -8.80 0.09 3.22
N TYR A 75 -7.96 -0.04 2.19
CA TYR A 75 -6.86 -1.00 2.15
C TYR A 75 -5.57 -0.51 2.85
N THR A 76 -5.50 0.75 3.27
CA THR A 76 -4.38 1.36 4.02
C THR A 76 -4.43 0.91 5.48
N VAL A 77 -4.14 -0.36 5.71
CA VAL A 77 -4.11 -1.00 7.04
C VAL A 77 -2.73 -1.58 7.31
N LEU A 78 -2.40 -1.79 8.59
CA LEU A 78 -1.07 -2.27 9.00
C LEU A 78 -0.69 -3.60 8.33
N ASP A 79 -1.66 -4.51 8.16
CA ASP A 79 -1.47 -5.81 7.49
C ASP A 79 -1.00 -5.69 6.02
N ASN A 80 -1.21 -4.53 5.40
CA ASN A 80 -0.83 -4.25 4.02
C ASN A 80 0.36 -3.28 3.92
N ALA A 81 0.89 -2.76 5.04
CA ALA A 81 1.84 -1.64 5.06
C ALA A 81 3.07 -1.82 4.16
N PHE A 82 3.56 -3.05 4.00
CA PHE A 82 4.77 -3.35 3.21
C PHE A 82 4.48 -4.11 1.91
N LYS A 83 3.22 -4.47 1.63
CA LYS A 83 2.87 -5.26 0.44
C LYS A 83 3.03 -4.38 -0.81
N GLY A 84 3.87 -4.83 -1.73
CA GLY A 84 4.17 -4.10 -2.97
C GLY A 84 5.14 -2.92 -2.79
N MET A 85 5.71 -2.72 -1.60
CA MET A 85 6.74 -1.71 -1.38
C MET A 85 8.07 -2.16 -1.98
N THR A 86 8.65 -1.29 -2.82
CA THR A 86 9.93 -1.54 -3.52
C THR A 86 11.00 -0.51 -3.21
N ILE A 87 10.66 0.50 -2.40
CA ILE A 87 11.53 1.61 -2.04
C ILE A 87 11.72 1.69 -0.53
N PRO A 88 12.87 2.21 -0.05
CA PRO A 88 13.09 2.39 1.38
C PRO A 88 12.03 3.28 2.04
N LEU A 89 11.68 2.93 3.27
CA LEU A 89 10.83 3.74 4.13
C LEU A 89 11.65 4.86 4.77
N HIS A 90 10.98 5.98 5.01
CA HIS A 90 11.54 7.08 5.79
C HIS A 90 11.70 6.67 7.27
N ALA A 91 12.72 7.20 7.95
CA ALA A 91 13.01 6.87 9.36
C ALA A 91 11.79 7.07 10.28
N GLY A 92 11.05 8.17 10.09
CA GLY A 92 9.81 8.44 10.84
C GLY A 92 8.72 7.38 10.63
N SER A 93 8.56 6.86 9.41
CA SER A 93 7.60 5.78 9.13
C SER A 93 8.07 4.45 9.72
N ILE A 94 9.36 4.14 9.65
CA ILE A 94 9.96 2.95 10.28
C ILE A 94 9.66 2.97 11.78
N ARG A 95 9.93 4.10 12.45
CA ARG A 95 9.65 4.28 13.88
C ARG A 95 8.20 3.97 14.21
N TYR A 96 7.25 4.56 13.48
CA TYR A 96 5.82 4.30 13.68
C TYR A 96 5.45 2.82 13.52
N PHE A 97 5.90 2.17 12.43
CA PHE A 97 5.55 0.76 12.19
C PHE A 97 6.15 -0.18 13.24
N THR A 98 7.38 0.07 13.68
CA THR A 98 8.02 -0.70 14.76
C THR A 98 7.28 -0.52 16.09
N GLU A 99 6.83 0.69 16.43
CA GLU A 99 5.99 0.93 17.62
C GLU A 99 4.66 0.18 17.57
N LYS A 100 4.08 0.00 16.37
CA LYS A 100 2.88 -0.80 16.16
C LYS A 100 3.15 -2.32 16.11
N GLY A 101 4.39 -2.74 16.38
CA GLY A 101 4.78 -4.15 16.47
C GLY A 101 5.12 -4.80 15.13
N LEU A 102 5.27 -4.03 14.05
CA LEU A 102 5.66 -4.56 12.75
C LEU A 102 7.19 -4.67 12.67
N THR A 103 7.66 -5.79 12.13
CA THR A 103 9.08 -5.94 11.75
C THR A 103 9.27 -5.40 10.33
N VAL A 104 10.05 -4.34 10.19
CA VAL A 104 10.33 -3.72 8.89
C VAL A 104 11.32 -4.61 8.11
N PRO A 105 10.99 -5.04 6.87
CA PRO A 105 11.92 -5.80 6.03
C PRO A 105 13.22 -5.03 5.75
N GLU A 106 14.37 -5.72 5.78
CA GLU A 106 15.68 -5.09 5.58
C GLU A 106 15.81 -4.35 4.25
N ASN A 107 15.17 -4.86 3.19
CA ASN A 107 15.18 -4.22 1.87
C ASN A 107 14.41 -2.89 1.83
N LEU A 108 13.64 -2.57 2.86
CA LEU A 108 12.91 -1.32 3.02
C LEU A 108 13.61 -0.34 3.98
N ILE A 109 14.81 -0.67 4.47
CA ILE A 109 15.62 0.23 5.29
C ILE A 109 16.65 0.89 4.37
N ALA A 110 16.77 2.22 4.44
CA ALA A 110 17.77 2.95 3.66
C ALA A 110 19.19 2.54 4.12
N LYS A 111 20.08 2.33 3.15
CA LYS A 111 21.49 1.99 3.40
C LYS A 111 22.34 3.25 3.54
#